data_AF-A0A7S2VQ55-F1
#
_entry.id   AF-A0A7S2VQ55-F1
#
_cell.length_a   1.000
_cell.length_b   1.000
_cell.length_c   1.000
_cell.angle_alpha   90.00
_cell.angle_beta   90.00
_cell.angle_gamma   90.00
#
_symmetry.space_group_name_H-M   'P 1'
#
loop_
_entity.id
_entity.type
_entity.pdbx_description
1 polymer ?
#
loop_
_entity_poly.entity_id
_entity_poly.type
_entity_poly.pdbx_seq_one_letter_code
_entity_poly.pdbx_strand_id
1 'polypeptide(L)'
;SDPSLYQALRCSTTQLGVSLAKCIKTGIDNPGHMLVPSVGIVAGDGECYGVFQPLFDAVLASLHQGVDLASVKQVTDLDAAKVSTAPIDGEGGRVSRVALRVSRNFAGLRFPPACSREERRDSERLAVKGLLGL
;
A
#
# COMPACT_ATOMS: atom_id res chain seq x y z
N SER A 1 -8.48 -16.88 -13.42
CA SER A 1 -7.15 -17.42 -13.11
C SER A 1 -6.40 -17.61 -14.41
N ASP A 2 -5.38 -16.80 -14.68
CA ASP A 2 -4.59 -16.86 -15.91
C ASP A 2 -3.15 -17.29 -15.59
N PRO A 3 -2.78 -18.55 -15.85
CA PRO A 3 -1.43 -19.06 -15.59
C PRO A 3 -0.34 -18.37 -16.42
N SER A 4 -0.69 -17.75 -17.55
CA SER A 4 0.28 -17.08 -18.43
C SER A 4 0.91 -15.85 -17.78
N LEU A 5 0.16 -15.18 -16.90
CA LEU A 5 0.60 -14.00 -16.15
C LEU A 5 1.85 -14.28 -15.31
N TYR A 6 1.89 -15.43 -14.64
CA TYR A 6 3.05 -15.82 -13.86
C TYR A 6 4.26 -16.09 -14.76
N GLN A 7 4.06 -16.77 -15.90
CA GLN A 7 5.15 -17.05 -16.83
C GLN A 7 5.77 -15.78 -17.41
N ALA A 8 4.95 -14.77 -17.68
CA ALA A 8 5.41 -13.48 -18.19
C ALA A 8 6.22 -12.69 -17.15
N LEU A 9 5.80 -12.70 -15.88
CA LEU A 9 6.36 -11.82 -14.84
C LEU A 9 7.43 -12.50 -13.95
N ARG A 10 7.56 -13.83 -13.97
CA ARG A 10 8.44 -14.57 -13.03
C ARG A 10 9.93 -14.20 -13.10
N CYS A 11 10.40 -13.75 -14.26
CA CYS A 11 11.81 -13.37 -14.48
C CYS A 11 12.05 -11.87 -14.30
N SER A 12 10.99 -11.08 -14.12
CA SER A 12 11.10 -9.63 -13.95
C SER A 12 11.52 -9.28 -12.52
N THR A 13 12.36 -8.26 -12.40
CA THR A 13 12.85 -7.73 -11.12
C THR A 13 12.91 -6.21 -11.18
N THR A 14 12.70 -5.56 -10.05
CA THR A 14 12.89 -4.11 -9.91
C THR A 14 14.38 -3.77 -9.86
N GLN A 15 14.73 -2.50 -10.02
CA GLN A 15 16.11 -2.00 -9.89
C GLN A 15 16.69 -2.27 -8.50
N LEU A 16 15.83 -2.32 -7.47
CA LEU A 16 16.22 -2.64 -6.10
C LEU A 16 16.20 -4.17 -5.81
N GLY A 17 16.05 -4.98 -6.85
CA GLY A 17 16.13 -6.44 -6.80
C GLY A 17 14.89 -7.13 -6.22
N VAL A 18 13.73 -6.47 -6.21
CA VAL A 18 12.48 -7.10 -5.76
C VAL A 18 11.92 -7.96 -6.87
N SER A 19 11.71 -9.24 -6.59
CA SER A 19 11.12 -10.21 -7.52
C SER A 19 9.63 -10.40 -7.30
N LEU A 20 8.93 -10.89 -8.34
CA LEU A 20 7.51 -11.25 -8.23
C LEU A 20 7.24 -12.21 -7.07
N ALA A 21 8.12 -13.20 -6.88
CA ALA A 21 8.00 -14.20 -5.82
C ALA A 21 7.94 -13.55 -4.44
N LYS A 22 8.69 -12.47 -4.22
CA LYS A 22 8.67 -11.71 -2.97
C LYS A 22 7.31 -11.05 -2.73
N CYS A 23 6.68 -10.52 -3.79
CA CYS A 23 5.41 -9.84 -3.72
C CYS A 23 4.24 -10.79 -3.40
N ILE A 24 4.21 -11.98 -4.01
CA ILE A 24 3.08 -12.93 -3.89
C ILE A 24 3.24 -13.95 -2.75
N LYS A 25 4.43 -14.05 -2.13
CA LYS A 25 4.73 -15.06 -1.09
C LYS A 25 3.68 -15.07 0.02
N THR A 26 3.22 -13.90 0.45
CA THR A 26 2.22 -13.80 1.52
C THR A 26 0.89 -14.44 1.16
N GLY A 27 0.42 -14.35 -0.10
CA GLY A 27 -0.82 -14.98 -0.54
C GLY A 27 -0.68 -16.48 -0.78
N ILE A 28 0.52 -16.94 -1.11
CA ILE A 28 0.83 -18.38 -1.21
C ILE A 28 0.84 -19.02 0.18
N ASP A 29 1.52 -18.38 1.14
CA ASP A 29 1.68 -18.93 2.49
C ASP A 29 0.42 -18.82 3.34
N ASN A 30 -0.40 -17.79 3.08
CA ASN A 30 -1.57 -17.47 3.88
C ASN A 30 -2.79 -17.52 2.97
N PRO A 31 -3.51 -18.66 2.89
CA PRO A 31 -4.66 -18.84 2.02
C PRO A 31 -5.88 -17.96 2.38
N GLY A 32 -5.75 -17.10 3.39
CA GLY A 32 -6.76 -16.14 3.81
C GLY A 32 -7.67 -16.67 4.93
N HIS A 33 -8.65 -15.85 5.28
CA HIS A 33 -9.65 -16.15 6.30
C HIS A 33 -11.05 -16.01 5.71
N MET A 34 -11.97 -16.91 6.04
CA MET A 34 -13.32 -16.95 5.44
C MET A 34 -14.10 -15.64 5.57
N LEU A 35 -13.90 -14.92 6.68
CA LEU A 35 -14.66 -13.70 7.00
C LEU A 35 -14.02 -12.41 6.50
N VAL A 36 -12.72 -12.42 6.18
CA VAL A 36 -11.98 -11.20 5.82
C VAL A 36 -11.15 -11.49 4.57
N PRO A 37 -11.50 -10.89 3.42
CA PRO A 37 -10.77 -11.12 2.19
C PRO A 37 -9.34 -10.56 2.32
N SER A 38 -8.36 -11.44 2.13
CA SER A 38 -6.96 -11.07 2.05
C SER A 38 -6.58 -10.70 0.62
N VAL A 39 -5.79 -9.64 0.46
CA VAL A 39 -5.27 -9.22 -0.85
C VAL A 39 -4.28 -10.24 -1.43
N GLY A 40 -3.41 -10.81 -0.59
CA GLY A 40 -2.47 -11.85 -0.99
C GLY A 40 -1.22 -11.39 -1.76
N ILE A 41 -1.07 -10.09 -2.03
CA ILE A 41 0.12 -9.50 -2.64
C ILE A 41 0.56 -8.24 -1.89
N VAL A 42 1.87 -8.03 -1.80
CA VAL A 42 2.48 -6.81 -1.25
C VAL A 42 3.54 -6.26 -2.21
N ALA A 43 3.67 -4.94 -2.31
CA ALA A 43 4.76 -4.31 -3.05
C ALA A 43 6.03 -4.26 -2.18
N GLY A 44 7.19 -4.58 -2.77
CA GLY A 44 8.48 -4.46 -2.09
C GLY A 44 9.16 -3.10 -2.27
N ASP A 45 8.76 -2.33 -3.27
CA ASP A 45 9.18 -0.95 -3.52
C ASP A 45 8.15 -0.24 -4.42
N GLY A 46 8.41 1.03 -4.76
CA GLY A 46 7.51 1.80 -5.63
C GLY A 46 7.50 1.32 -7.09
N GLU A 47 8.59 0.73 -7.57
CA GLU A 47 8.73 0.27 -8.96
C GLU A 47 7.92 -1.01 -9.23
N CYS A 48 7.62 -1.79 -8.18
CA CYS A 48 6.77 -2.99 -8.25
C CYS A 48 5.43 -2.74 -8.96
N TYR A 49 4.82 -1.57 -8.76
CA TYR A 49 3.55 -1.21 -9.40
C TYR A 49 3.67 -1.01 -10.91
N GLY A 50 4.86 -0.68 -11.43
CA GLY A 50 5.13 -0.60 -12.87
C GLY A 50 5.65 -1.92 -13.45
N VAL A 51 6.64 -2.55 -12.81
CA VAL A 51 7.27 -3.78 -13.32
C VAL A 51 6.30 -4.97 -13.32
N PHE A 52 5.45 -5.07 -12.29
CA PHE A 52 4.44 -6.12 -12.17
C PHE A 52 3.02 -5.57 -12.39
N GLN A 53 2.91 -4.49 -13.17
CA GLN A 53 1.65 -3.76 -13.41
C GLN A 53 0.48 -4.69 -13.79
N PRO A 54 0.61 -5.64 -14.73
CA PRO A 54 -0.53 -6.49 -15.12
C PRO A 54 -1.15 -7.28 -13.95
N LEU A 55 -0.34 -7.63 -12.95
CA LEU A 55 -0.82 -8.30 -11.74
C LEU A 55 -1.38 -7.31 -10.72
N PHE A 56 -0.68 -6.21 -10.46
CA PHE A 56 -1.15 -5.21 -9.49
C PHE A 56 -2.45 -4.54 -9.94
N ASP A 57 -2.59 -4.20 -11.22
CA ASP A 57 -3.80 -3.58 -11.77
C ASP A 57 -5.00 -4.52 -11.66
N ALA A 58 -4.82 -5.80 -11.98
CA ALA A 58 -5.87 -6.81 -11.85
C ALA A 58 -6.35 -6.96 -10.39
N VAL A 59 -5.42 -6.92 -9.43
CA VAL A 59 -5.76 -6.97 -8.00
C VAL A 59 -6.42 -5.66 -7.55
N LEU A 60 -5.89 -4.51 -7.95
CA LEU A 60 -6.42 -3.20 -7.59
C LEU A 60 -7.84 -2.98 -8.12
N ALA A 61 -8.15 -3.46 -9.33
CA ALA A 61 -9.49 -3.38 -9.91
C ALA A 61 -10.50 -4.23 -9.12
N SER A 62 -10.06 -5.36 -8.57
CA SER A 62 -10.88 -6.22 -7.71
C SER A 62 -11.15 -5.58 -6.34
N LEU A 63 -10.15 -4.88 -5.77
CA LEU A 63 -10.28 -4.20 -4.49
C LEU A 63 -11.08 -2.90 -4.56
N HIS A 64 -10.94 -2.14 -5.65
CA HIS A 64 -11.59 -0.84 -5.86
C HIS A 64 -12.69 -0.97 -6.91
N GLN A 65 -13.74 -1.72 -6.59
CA GLN A 65 -14.86 -1.94 -7.49
C GLN A 65 -15.49 -0.62 -7.94
N GLY A 66 -15.67 -0.45 -9.24
CA GLY A 66 -16.22 0.76 -9.85
C GLY A 66 -15.20 1.85 -10.17
N VAL A 67 -13.91 1.62 -9.92
CA VAL A 67 -12.82 2.52 -10.36
C VAL A 67 -12.16 1.95 -11.60
N ASP A 68 -12.24 2.70 -12.70
CA ASP A 68 -11.45 2.41 -13.89
C ASP A 68 -10.03 2.95 -13.70
N LEU A 69 -9.11 2.06 -13.36
CA LEU A 69 -7.70 2.39 -13.10
C LEU A 69 -7.00 3.00 -14.33
N ALA A 70 -7.51 2.78 -15.54
CA ALA A 70 -6.91 3.34 -16.75
C ALA A 70 -7.27 4.82 -16.95
N SER A 71 -8.43 5.27 -16.44
CA SER A 71 -8.92 6.64 -16.63
C SER A 71 -8.87 7.50 -15.37
N VAL A 72 -8.89 6.89 -14.19
CA VAL A 72 -8.90 7.62 -12.91
C VAL A 72 -7.50 8.02 -12.50
N LYS A 73 -7.29 9.34 -12.37
CA LYS A 73 -6.12 9.91 -11.70
C LYS A 73 -6.46 10.19 -10.24
N GLN A 74 -5.70 9.58 -9.33
CA GLN A 74 -5.84 9.84 -7.89
C GLN A 74 -5.53 11.31 -7.59
N VAL A 75 -6.48 12.01 -6.96
CA VAL A 75 -6.31 13.39 -6.46
C VAL A 75 -6.07 13.34 -4.95
N THR A 76 -5.03 14.03 -4.48
CA THR A 76 -4.74 14.15 -3.04
C THR A 76 -5.16 15.54 -2.58
N ASP A 77 -6.05 15.61 -1.59
CA ASP A 77 -6.51 16.84 -0.95
C ASP A 77 -6.34 16.69 0.57
N LEU A 78 -5.47 17.51 1.15
CA LEU A 78 -5.16 17.50 2.59
C LEU A 78 -5.62 18.80 3.26
N ASP A 79 -6.50 19.56 2.62
CA ASP A 79 -7.04 20.80 3.15
C ASP A 79 -8.15 20.53 4.19
N ALA A 80 -7.80 20.65 5.47
CA ALA A 80 -8.74 20.48 6.57
C ALA A 80 -9.86 21.53 6.58
N ALA A 81 -9.70 22.68 5.93
CA ALA A 81 -10.72 23.72 5.89
C ALA A 81 -11.97 23.31 5.08
N LYS A 82 -11.83 22.31 4.21
CA LYS A 82 -12.95 21.74 3.44
C LYS A 82 -13.81 20.76 4.27
N VAL A 83 -13.35 20.39 5.46
CA VAL A 83 -14.06 19.45 6.34
C VAL A 83 -15.07 20.23 7.19
N SER A 84 -16.30 19.74 7.24
CA SER A 84 -17.36 20.33 8.06
C SER A 84 -17.01 20.30 9.54
N THR A 85 -17.26 21.41 10.24
CA THR A 85 -17.12 21.52 11.70
C THR A 85 -18.39 21.15 12.46
N ALA A 86 -19.42 20.65 11.77
CA ALA A 86 -20.68 20.27 12.40
C ALA A 86 -20.45 19.14 13.43
N PRO A 87 -20.98 19.27 14.66
CA PRO A 87 -20.80 18.26 15.69
C PRO A 87 -21.56 16.98 15.30
N ILE A 88 -20.82 15.88 15.15
CA ILE A 88 -21.38 14.56 14.78
C ILE A 88 -22.15 13.93 15.95
N ASP A 89 -21.69 14.16 17.19
CA ASP A 89 -22.34 13.68 18.42
C ASP A 89 -22.48 14.84 19.41
N GLY A 90 -23.42 15.74 19.12
CA GLY A 90 -23.63 16.95 19.92
C GLY A 90 -24.07 16.70 21.37
N GLU A 91 -24.67 15.53 21.64
CA GLU A 91 -25.12 15.11 22.97
C GLU A 91 -24.03 14.29 23.72
N GLY A 92 -22.95 13.88 23.04
CA GLY A 92 -21.74 13.30 23.65
C GLY A 92 -21.88 11.89 24.23
N GLY A 93 -22.88 11.11 23.80
CA GLY A 93 -23.22 9.81 24.40
C GLY A 93 -22.98 8.58 23.53
N ARG A 94 -22.56 8.75 22.28
CA ARG A 94 -22.54 7.66 21.27
C ARG A 94 -21.15 7.36 20.73
N VAL A 95 -20.28 8.38 20.64
CA VAL A 95 -18.93 8.24 20.08
C VAL A 95 -17.88 8.25 21.19
N SER A 96 -17.17 7.13 21.35
CA SER A 96 -16.10 7.01 22.36
C SER A 96 -14.72 7.41 21.84
N ARG A 97 -14.45 7.23 20.53
CA ARG A 97 -13.16 7.56 19.92
C ARG A 97 -13.28 7.81 18.42
N VAL A 98 -12.57 8.83 17.95
CA VAL A 98 -12.29 9.06 16.52
C VAL A 98 -10.79 8.96 16.30
N ALA A 99 -10.38 8.31 15.22
CA ALA A 99 -8.98 8.20 14.85
C ALA A 99 -8.82 8.26 13.33
N LEU A 100 -7.88 9.08 12.87
CA LEU A 100 -7.45 9.14 11.47
C LEU A 100 -6.04 8.55 11.37
N ARG A 101 -5.85 7.61 10.44
CA ARG A 101 -4.56 6.98 10.18
C ARG A 101 -4.19 7.21 8.72
N VAL A 102 -2.95 7.65 8.50
CA VAL A 102 -2.33 7.73 7.17
C VAL A 102 -1.03 6.96 7.15
N SER A 103 -0.70 6.39 5.99
CA SER A 103 0.56 5.69 5.75
C SER A 103 1.35 6.42 4.67
N ARG A 104 2.68 6.46 4.82
CA ARG A 104 3.62 7.05 3.86
C ARG A 104 4.87 6.16 3.77
N ASN A 105 5.51 6.16 2.61
CA ASN A 105 6.80 5.53 2.38
C ASN A 105 7.82 6.60 1.99
N PHE A 106 9.09 6.40 2.35
CA PHE A 106 10.18 7.26 1.90
C PHE A 106 10.58 6.91 0.47
N ALA A 107 10.75 7.90 -0.38
CA ALA A 107 11.22 7.69 -1.74
C ALA A 107 12.65 7.14 -1.75
N GLY A 108 12.96 6.22 -2.66
CA GLY A 108 14.28 5.61 -2.82
C GLY A 108 14.60 4.49 -1.84
N LEU A 109 13.72 4.15 -0.90
CA LEU A 109 13.88 3.01 0.00
C LEU A 109 12.88 1.91 -0.34
N ARG A 110 13.30 0.65 -0.21
CA ARG A 110 12.37 -0.48 -0.28
C ARG A 110 11.34 -0.41 0.85
N PHE A 111 10.15 -0.90 0.56
CA PHE A 111 9.06 -1.03 1.52
C PHE A 111 9.35 -2.15 2.54
N PRO A 112 8.63 -2.20 3.67
CA PRO A 112 8.87 -3.17 4.73
C PRO A 112 9.00 -4.64 4.30
N PRO A 113 8.27 -5.15 3.27
CA PRO A 113 8.42 -6.53 2.84
C PRO A 113 9.81 -6.89 2.29
N ALA A 114 10.53 -5.92 1.70
CA ALA A 114 11.78 -6.16 0.98
C ALA A 114 12.99 -5.34 1.49
N CYS A 115 12.78 -4.39 2.42
CA CYS A 115 13.87 -3.58 2.96
C CYS A 115 14.93 -4.41 3.68
N SER A 116 16.18 -4.00 3.53
CA SER A 116 17.29 -4.52 4.32
C SER A 116 17.26 -3.96 5.74
N ARG A 117 18.06 -4.55 6.63
CA ARG A 117 18.28 -4.01 7.97
C ARG A 117 18.83 -2.58 7.94
N GLU A 118 19.66 -2.25 6.94
CA GLU A 118 20.25 -0.93 6.79
C GLU A 118 19.20 0.09 6.33
N GLU A 119 18.45 -0.19 5.26
CA GLU A 119 17.37 0.71 4.78
C GLU A 119 16.30 0.94 5.85
N ARG A 120 16.02 -0.05 6.69
CA ARG A 120 15.10 0.11 7.82
C ARG A 120 15.63 1.10 8.85
N ARG A 121 16.93 1.07 9.15
CA ARG A 121 17.59 2.06 10.02
C ARG A 121 17.61 3.43 9.36
N ASP A 122 17.77 3.51 8.05
CA ASP A 122 17.71 4.77 7.31
C ASP A 122 16.33 5.41 7.37
N SER A 123 15.29 4.59 7.18
CA SER A 123 13.89 5.00 7.34
C SER A 123 13.64 5.54 8.75
N GLU A 124 14.14 4.87 9.79
CA GLU A 124 14.04 5.31 11.18
C GLU A 124 14.76 6.64 11.40
N ARG A 125 16.01 6.78 10.92
CA ARG A 125 16.80 8.02 11.03
C ARG A 125 16.08 9.20 10.38
N LEU A 126 15.54 9.02 9.18
CA LEU A 126 14.77 10.05 8.47
C LEU A 126 13.51 10.44 9.23
N ALA A 127 12.77 9.46 9.74
CA ALA A 127 11.55 9.71 10.51
C ALA A 127 11.84 10.48 11.80
N VAL A 128 12.81 10.03 12.60
CA VAL A 128 13.20 10.68 13.86
C VAL A 128 13.69 12.10 13.60
N LYS A 129 14.54 12.31 12.58
CA LYS A 129 15.01 13.65 12.21
C LYS A 129 13.85 14.59 11.87
N GLY A 130 12.86 14.13 11.11
CA GLY A 130 11.69 14.94 10.76
C GLY A 130 10.81 15.24 11.97
N LEU A 131 10.59 14.27 12.84
CA LEU A 131 9.72 14.41 14.03
C LEU A 131 10.34 15.27 15.13
N LEU A 132 11.67 15.23 15.31
CA LEU A 132 12.36 16.10 16.27
C LEU A 132 12.49 17.56 15.78
N GLY A 133 12.16 17.83 14.52
CA GLY A 133 12.13 19.17 13.96
C GLY A 133 10.76 19.86 14.02
N LEU A 134 9.75 19.20 14.60
CA LEU A 134 8.42 19.76 14.86
C LEU A 134 8.41 20.55 16.18
#